data_AF-A0AAD6E3M1-F1
#
_entry.id   AF-A0AAD6E3M1-F1
#
_cell.length_a   1.000
_cell.length_b   1.000
_cell.length_c   1.000
_cell.angle_alpha   90.00
_cell.angle_beta   90.00
_cell.angle_gamma   90.00
#
_symmetry.space_group_name_H-M   'P 1'
#
loop_
_entity.id
_entity.type
_entity.pdbx_description
1 polymer ?
#
loop_
_entity_poly.entity_id
_entity_poly.type
_entity_poly.pdbx_seq_one_letter_code
_entity_poly.pdbx_strand_id
1 'polypeptide(L)'
;MTGMLSMERFSALRSSLLALGPFIRPVPDGEDFSNPALCEATWETAMIELQLWSPSHTGGIVEGSIDAVLSQSTYLAPSAEFLCEPDTAKAVQPHVDWFLRYLEAVVAPETEAPWVALYAYKAFLIAWQLLRGGIIGAMEVVGVVDGDENGALEWARKVFLRRQRWQLGKLILDCLDALGK
;
A
#
# COMPACT_ATOMS: atom_id res chain seq x y z
N MET A 1 -17.84 -11.64 23.34
CA MET A 1 -18.16 -10.25 22.97
C MET A 1 -17.56 -10.01 21.60
N THR A 2 -18.31 -10.27 20.52
CA THR A 2 -17.88 -9.92 19.16
C THR A 2 -18.09 -8.43 19.00
N GLY A 3 -17.04 -7.65 19.26
CA GLY A 3 -17.03 -6.22 19.01
C GLY A 3 -17.03 -5.96 17.52
N MET A 4 -18.17 -6.10 16.86
CA MET A 4 -18.38 -5.46 15.56
C MET A 4 -18.29 -3.95 15.83
N LEU A 5 -17.14 -3.37 15.51
CA LEU A 5 -16.99 -1.93 15.42
C LEU A 5 -18.03 -1.45 14.39
N SER A 6 -19.04 -0.71 14.84
CA SER A 6 -20.07 -0.20 13.94
C SER A 6 -19.40 0.66 12.87
N MET A 7 -19.50 0.23 11.61
CA MET A 7 -19.04 0.93 10.41
C MET A 7 -19.60 2.36 10.33
N GLU A 8 -20.69 2.65 11.05
CA GLU A 8 -21.27 4.00 11.15
C GLU A 8 -20.29 5.01 11.77
N ARG A 9 -19.41 4.60 12.69
CA ARG A 9 -18.42 5.52 13.29
C ARG A 9 -17.32 5.92 12.32
N PHE A 10 -16.97 5.03 11.40
CA PHE A 10 -15.99 5.29 10.35
C PHE A 10 -16.59 6.04 9.16
N SER A 11 -17.92 6.06 9.00
CA SER A 11 -18.59 6.77 7.91
C SER A 11 -18.34 8.29 7.93
N ALA A 12 -18.34 8.91 9.11
CA ALA A 12 -18.04 10.33 9.28
C ALA A 12 -16.58 10.63 8.97
N LEU A 13 -15.65 9.81 9.47
CA LEU A 13 -14.22 9.95 9.19
C LEU A 13 -13.93 9.77 7.68
N ARG A 14 -14.53 8.75 7.05
CA ARG A 14 -14.43 8.50 5.61
C ARG A 14 -14.91 9.71 4.80
N SER A 15 -16.07 10.25 5.16
CA SER A 15 -16.65 11.42 4.48
C SER A 15 -15.74 12.64 4.61
N SER A 16 -15.19 12.88 5.80
CA SER A 16 -14.22 13.97 6.02
C SER A 16 -12.95 13.79 5.20
N LEU A 17 -12.38 12.58 5.15
CA LEU A 17 -11.17 12.31 4.37
C LEU A 17 -11.41 12.46 2.86
N LEU A 18 -12.57 12.01 2.36
CA LEU A 18 -12.97 12.22 0.97
C LEU A 18 -13.13 13.71 0.64
N ALA A 19 -13.73 14.49 1.55
CA ALA A 19 -13.88 15.93 1.39
C ALA A 19 -12.53 16.68 1.42
N LEU A 20 -11.53 16.14 2.11
CA LEU A 20 -10.17 16.70 2.16
C LEU A 20 -9.33 16.40 0.90
N GLY A 21 -9.62 15.33 0.18
CA GLY A 21 -8.85 14.88 -0.98
C GLY A 21 -8.49 15.98 -2.00
N PRO A 22 -9.45 16.83 -2.44
CA PRO A 22 -9.19 17.92 -3.38
C PRO A 22 -8.20 18.98 -2.88
N PHE A 23 -8.01 19.11 -1.56
CA PHE A 23 -7.10 20.09 -0.96
C PHE A 23 -5.71 19.53 -0.69
N ILE A 24 -5.57 18.20 -0.72
CA ILE A 24 -4.32 17.49 -0.44
C ILE A 24 -3.58 17.19 -1.74
N ARG A 25 -4.31 16.85 -2.80
CA ARG A 25 -3.73 16.66 -4.12
C ARG A 25 -3.38 18.03 -4.71
N PRO A 26 -2.11 18.32 -5.02
CA PRO A 26 -1.76 19.60 -5.61
C PRO A 26 -2.48 19.79 -6.94
N VAL A 27 -3.10 20.96 -7.12
CA VAL A 27 -3.56 21.42 -8.44
C VAL A 27 -2.32 21.60 -9.32
N PRO A 28 -2.31 21.16 -10.59
CA PRO A 28 -1.13 21.23 -11.46
C PRO A 28 -0.68 22.66 -11.85
N ASP A 29 -1.12 23.69 -11.14
CA ASP A 29 -0.65 25.06 -11.31
C ASP A 29 0.46 25.34 -10.31
N GLY A 30 1.68 25.48 -10.84
CA GLY A 30 2.92 25.39 -10.10
C GLY A 30 3.05 26.40 -8.97
N GLU A 31 3.43 25.90 -7.81
CA GLU A 31 4.28 26.59 -6.84
C GLU A 31 4.93 25.55 -5.90
N ASP A 32 6.18 25.82 -5.55
CA ASP A 32 7.09 25.01 -4.75
C ASP A 32 6.49 24.60 -3.39
N PHE A 33 5.82 23.46 -3.33
CA PHE A 33 5.75 22.68 -2.10
C PHE A 33 6.94 21.74 -2.09
N SER A 34 7.87 21.94 -1.17
CA SER A 34 9.09 21.14 -1.02
C SER A 34 8.83 19.71 -0.48
N ASN A 35 7.57 19.29 -0.32
CA ASN A 35 7.23 17.92 0.06
C ASN A 35 5.77 17.50 -0.28
N PRO A 36 5.28 17.70 -1.52
CA PRO A 36 3.90 17.42 -1.88
C PRO A 36 3.58 15.93 -1.74
N ALA A 37 4.58 15.08 -2.01
CA ALA A 37 4.52 13.64 -1.85
C ALA A 37 4.27 13.18 -0.41
N LEU A 38 4.69 13.95 0.62
CA LEU A 38 4.51 13.51 2.01
C LEU A 38 3.06 13.71 2.49
N CYS A 39 2.45 14.84 2.17
CA CYS A 39 1.06 15.12 2.53
C CYS A 39 0.13 14.15 1.80
N GLU A 40 0.38 13.96 0.50
CA GLU A 40 -0.37 13.02 -0.32
C GLU A 40 -0.17 11.58 0.16
N ALA A 41 1.08 11.11 0.39
CA ALA A 41 1.34 9.79 0.94
C ALA A 41 0.68 9.56 2.31
N THR A 42 0.55 10.60 3.14
CA THR A 42 -0.11 10.50 4.46
C THR A 42 -1.61 10.27 4.28
N TRP A 43 -2.22 11.00 3.35
CA TRP A 43 -3.65 10.83 3.03
C TRP A 43 -3.93 9.48 2.37
N GLU A 44 -3.11 9.08 1.40
CA GLU A 44 -3.25 7.78 0.71
C GLU A 44 -3.06 6.62 1.72
N THR A 45 -2.11 6.75 2.64
CA THR A 45 -1.96 5.86 3.81
C THR A 45 -3.25 5.77 4.63
N ALA A 46 -3.82 6.91 5.01
CA ALA A 46 -5.03 6.94 5.82
C ALA A 46 -6.22 6.30 5.10
N MET A 47 -6.32 6.48 3.78
CA MET A 47 -7.38 5.89 2.96
C MET A 47 -7.25 4.37 2.84
N ILE A 48 -6.03 3.85 2.74
CA ILE A 48 -5.75 2.40 2.79
C ILE A 48 -6.13 1.85 4.17
N GLU A 49 -5.60 2.42 5.25
CA GLU A 49 -5.86 1.94 6.61
C GLU A 49 -7.35 1.96 6.97
N LEU A 50 -8.10 2.95 6.49
CA LEU A 50 -9.53 3.04 6.76
C LEU A 50 -10.32 1.83 6.19
N GLN A 51 -9.88 1.26 5.07
CA GLN A 51 -10.50 0.04 4.51
C GLN A 51 -9.98 -1.23 5.19
N LEU A 52 -8.72 -1.22 5.62
CA LEU A 52 -7.99 -2.40 6.11
C LEU A 52 -7.96 -2.57 7.63
N TRP A 53 -8.44 -1.58 8.40
CA TRP A 53 -8.37 -1.60 9.87
C TRP A 53 -9.11 -2.81 10.45
N SER A 54 -10.40 -2.99 10.12
CA SER A 54 -11.20 -4.06 10.73
C SER A 54 -10.64 -5.47 10.47
N PRO A 55 -10.24 -5.82 9.22
CA PRO A 55 -9.58 -7.10 8.94
C PRO A 55 -8.23 -7.27 9.63
N SER A 56 -7.36 -6.25 9.61
CA SER A 56 -6.01 -6.33 10.18
C SER A 56 -6.03 -6.51 11.71
N HIS A 57 -7.00 -5.87 12.38
CA HIS A 57 -7.11 -5.87 13.84
C HIS A 57 -7.87 -7.09 14.41
N THR A 58 -8.64 -7.79 13.58
CA THR A 58 -9.30 -9.06 13.94
C THR A 58 -8.43 -10.29 13.62
N GLY A 59 -7.42 -10.14 12.74
CA GLY A 59 -6.41 -11.17 12.45
C GLY A 59 -5.27 -11.29 13.48
N GLY A 60 -5.22 -10.43 14.51
CA GLY A 60 -4.26 -10.55 15.61
C GLY A 60 -2.86 -9.97 15.37
N ILE A 61 -2.70 -9.09 14.37
CA ILE A 61 -1.45 -8.35 14.12
C ILE A 61 -1.31 -7.25 15.19
N VAL A 62 -0.76 -7.59 16.35
CA VAL A 62 -0.34 -6.62 17.38
C VAL A 62 1.15 -6.82 17.62
N GLU A 63 1.97 -6.05 16.91
CA GLU A 63 3.41 -6.33 16.85
C GLU A 63 4.23 -5.17 17.39
N GLY A 64 5.32 -5.53 18.10
CA GLY A 64 6.17 -4.59 18.82
C GLY A 64 7.33 -4.01 17.99
N SER A 65 7.49 -4.40 16.71
CA SER A 65 8.57 -3.93 15.84
C SER A 65 8.17 -3.90 14.36
N ILE A 66 8.82 -3.04 13.59
CA ILE A 66 8.59 -2.91 12.13
C ILE A 66 9.00 -4.18 11.37
N ASP A 67 10.04 -4.87 11.84
CA ASP A 67 10.52 -6.14 11.27
C ASP A 67 9.45 -7.23 11.35
N ALA A 68 8.79 -7.34 12.51
CA ALA A 68 7.67 -8.25 12.70
C ALA A 68 6.51 -7.90 11.74
N VAL A 69 6.17 -6.60 11.63
CA VAL A 69 5.10 -6.12 10.73
C VAL A 69 5.35 -6.50 9.28
N LEU A 70 6.57 -6.32 8.81
CA LEU A 70 6.94 -6.68 7.43
C LEU A 70 6.89 -8.19 7.22
N SER A 71 7.52 -8.96 8.11
CA SER A 71 7.58 -10.42 8.00
C SER A 71 6.17 -11.04 8.07
N GLN A 72 5.35 -10.62 9.02
CA GLN A 72 3.98 -11.13 9.17
C GLN A 72 3.07 -10.69 8.03
N SER A 73 3.14 -9.43 7.58
CA SER A 73 2.37 -8.96 6.42
C SER A 73 2.73 -9.74 5.16
N THR A 74 4.02 -10.05 4.98
CA THR A 74 4.51 -10.85 3.85
C THR A 74 4.04 -12.30 3.94
N TYR A 75 4.10 -12.90 5.14
CA TYR A 75 3.64 -14.27 5.37
C TYR A 75 2.12 -14.42 5.22
N LEU A 76 1.36 -13.41 5.62
CA LEU A 76 -0.10 -13.39 5.49
C LEU A 76 -0.55 -12.92 4.10
N ALA A 77 0.35 -12.37 3.28
CA ALA A 77 0.02 -11.87 1.96
C ALA A 77 -0.65 -12.96 1.08
N PRO A 78 -0.17 -14.21 1.03
CA PRO A 78 -0.80 -15.27 0.25
C PRO A 78 -2.21 -15.69 0.72
N SER A 79 -2.64 -15.30 1.92
CA SER A 79 -3.81 -15.87 2.62
C SER A 79 -4.90 -14.84 2.92
N ALA A 80 -4.78 -13.62 2.39
CA ALA A 80 -5.72 -12.53 2.66
C ALA A 80 -7.02 -12.67 1.86
N GLU A 81 -7.87 -13.62 2.26
CA GLU A 81 -9.22 -13.82 1.71
C GLU A 81 -10.11 -12.57 1.82
N PHE A 82 -9.76 -11.59 2.68
CA PHE A 82 -10.57 -10.42 2.96
C PHE A 82 -10.52 -9.33 1.86
N LEU A 83 -9.47 -9.29 1.02
CA LEU A 83 -9.42 -8.39 -0.14
C LEU A 83 -10.22 -8.91 -1.34
N CYS A 84 -10.74 -10.14 -1.25
CA CYS A 84 -11.60 -10.73 -2.27
C CYS A 84 -13.02 -10.13 -2.29
N GLU A 85 -13.38 -9.27 -1.32
CA GLU A 85 -14.63 -8.50 -1.42
C GLU A 85 -14.49 -7.40 -2.48
N PRO A 86 -15.28 -7.45 -3.58
CA PRO A 86 -15.07 -6.60 -4.75
C PRO A 86 -15.25 -5.10 -4.45
N ASP A 87 -16.06 -4.75 -3.45
CA ASP A 87 -16.28 -3.37 -3.04
C ASP A 87 -15.10 -2.80 -2.26
N THR A 88 -14.44 -3.62 -1.44
CA THR A 88 -13.22 -3.26 -0.71
C THR A 88 -12.05 -3.10 -1.68
N ALA A 89 -11.90 -4.02 -2.64
CA ALA A 89 -10.90 -3.94 -3.70
C ALA A 89 -11.05 -2.64 -4.52
N LYS A 90 -12.26 -2.33 -4.98
CA LYS A 90 -12.53 -1.07 -5.73
C LYS A 90 -12.27 0.18 -4.90
N ALA A 91 -12.59 0.16 -3.62
CA ALA A 91 -12.38 1.30 -2.73
C ALA A 91 -10.89 1.57 -2.44
N VAL A 92 -10.07 0.52 -2.36
CA VAL A 92 -8.64 0.65 -2.02
C VAL A 92 -7.76 0.87 -3.27
N GLN A 93 -8.16 0.38 -4.44
CA GLN A 93 -7.36 0.40 -5.67
C GLN A 93 -6.78 1.78 -6.04
N PRO A 94 -7.54 2.90 -6.00
CA PRO A 94 -6.99 4.20 -6.39
C PRO A 94 -5.81 4.64 -5.51
N HIS A 95 -5.85 4.24 -4.24
CA HIS A 95 -4.85 4.57 -3.23
C HIS A 95 -3.62 3.67 -3.36
N VAL A 96 -3.84 2.39 -3.67
CA VAL A 96 -2.78 1.45 -4.04
C VAL A 96 -2.06 1.94 -5.29
N ASP A 97 -2.79 2.26 -6.35
CA ASP A 97 -2.24 2.75 -7.62
C ASP A 97 -1.37 4.00 -7.42
N TRP A 98 -1.75 4.88 -6.49
CA TRP A 98 -0.96 6.04 -6.16
C TRP A 98 0.46 5.64 -5.68
N PHE A 99 0.54 4.71 -4.74
CA PHE A 99 1.83 4.20 -4.25
C PHE A 99 2.62 3.46 -5.33
N LEU A 100 1.96 2.71 -6.21
CA LEU A 100 2.63 2.05 -7.33
C LEU A 100 3.24 3.07 -8.31
N ARG A 101 2.48 4.13 -8.68
CA ARG A 101 3.00 5.24 -9.49
C ARG A 101 4.15 5.97 -8.80
N TYR A 102 4.00 6.22 -7.50
CA TYR A 102 5.02 6.86 -6.67
C TYR A 102 6.33 6.06 -6.70
N LEU A 103 6.27 4.73 -6.52
CA LEU A 103 7.43 3.86 -6.58
C LEU A 103 8.12 3.89 -7.95
N GLU A 104 7.35 3.92 -9.05
CA GLU A 104 7.93 3.99 -10.39
C GLU A 104 8.62 5.34 -10.65
N ALA A 105 7.96 6.45 -10.27
CA ALA A 105 8.39 7.81 -10.55
C ALA A 105 9.58 8.29 -9.68
N VAL A 106 9.73 7.81 -8.45
CA VAL A 106 10.79 8.28 -7.54
C VAL A 106 12.15 7.70 -7.94
N VAL A 107 13.05 8.61 -8.34
CA VAL A 107 14.42 8.29 -8.77
C VAL A 107 15.43 8.42 -7.61
N ALA A 108 15.16 9.29 -6.62
CA ALA A 108 16.06 9.58 -5.50
C ALA A 108 15.38 9.34 -4.14
N PRO A 109 15.39 8.09 -3.62
CA PRO A 109 14.70 7.75 -2.38
C PRO A 109 15.34 8.34 -1.13
N GLU A 110 16.55 8.93 -1.19
CA GLU A 110 17.28 9.38 0.01
C GLU A 110 16.58 10.52 0.78
N THR A 111 15.66 11.24 0.13
CA THR A 111 14.87 12.32 0.73
C THR A 111 13.47 11.87 1.15
N GLU A 112 13.09 10.63 0.88
CA GLU A 112 11.79 10.08 1.25
C GLU A 112 11.73 9.78 2.76
N ALA A 113 10.57 9.97 3.37
CA ALA A 113 10.38 9.56 4.76
C ALA A 113 10.27 8.01 4.82
N PRO A 114 11.00 7.31 5.71
CA PRO A 114 11.04 5.85 5.72
C PRO A 114 9.66 5.17 5.81
N TRP A 115 8.68 5.79 6.47
CA TRP A 115 7.33 5.25 6.56
C TRP A 115 6.62 5.19 5.20
N VAL A 116 6.96 6.05 4.24
CA VAL A 116 6.38 6.02 2.89
C VAL A 116 6.76 4.72 2.19
N ALA A 117 8.02 4.26 2.33
CA ALA A 117 8.47 2.98 1.79
C ALA A 117 7.75 1.78 2.43
N LEU A 118 7.45 1.85 3.72
CA LEU A 118 6.66 0.82 4.42
C LEU A 118 5.24 0.71 3.84
N TYR A 119 4.56 1.84 3.68
CA TYR A 119 3.20 1.86 3.13
C TYR A 119 3.17 1.55 1.63
N ALA A 120 4.19 1.95 0.88
CA ALA A 120 4.35 1.57 -0.51
C ALA A 120 4.54 0.04 -0.65
N TYR A 121 5.26 -0.60 0.28
CA TYR A 121 5.38 -2.05 0.31
C TYR A 121 4.04 -2.72 0.65
N LYS A 122 3.30 -2.18 1.64
CA LYS A 122 1.94 -2.66 1.94
C LYS A 122 1.01 -2.52 0.74
N ALA A 123 1.06 -1.41 0.02
CA ALA A 123 0.29 -1.20 -1.21
C ALA A 123 0.66 -2.21 -2.29
N PHE A 124 1.95 -2.52 -2.47
CA PHE A 124 2.39 -3.58 -3.35
C PHE A 124 1.80 -4.95 -2.95
N LEU A 125 1.84 -5.33 -1.67
CA LEU A 125 1.27 -6.60 -1.21
C LEU A 125 -0.22 -6.70 -1.53
N ILE A 126 -0.98 -5.61 -1.31
CA ILE A 126 -2.40 -5.53 -1.67
C ILE A 126 -2.58 -5.71 -3.19
N ALA A 127 -1.81 -5.00 -4.00
CA ALA A 127 -1.89 -5.10 -5.45
C ALA A 127 -1.55 -6.52 -5.96
N TRP A 128 -0.50 -7.13 -5.41
CA TRP A 128 -0.09 -8.49 -5.71
C TRP A 128 -1.16 -9.52 -5.31
N GLN A 129 -1.83 -9.32 -4.17
CA GLN A 129 -2.96 -10.15 -3.76
C GLN A 129 -4.14 -10.04 -4.72
N LEU A 130 -4.51 -8.83 -5.13
CA LEU A 130 -5.58 -8.59 -6.09
C LEU A 130 -5.26 -9.23 -7.44
N LEU A 131 -4.01 -9.13 -7.89
CA LEU A 131 -3.51 -9.79 -9.10
C LEU A 131 -3.68 -11.32 -9.02
N ARG A 132 -3.27 -11.94 -7.90
CA ARG A 132 -3.43 -13.38 -7.65
C ARG A 132 -4.89 -13.81 -7.52
N GLY A 133 -5.73 -12.93 -6.99
CA GLY A 133 -7.18 -13.11 -6.92
C GLY A 133 -7.90 -12.95 -8.26
N GLY A 134 -7.18 -12.64 -9.35
CA GLY A 134 -7.76 -12.46 -10.68
C GLY A 134 -8.53 -11.15 -10.87
N ILE A 135 -8.26 -10.14 -10.04
CA ILE A 135 -8.82 -8.80 -10.21
C ILE A 135 -8.11 -8.11 -11.38
N ILE A 136 -8.90 -7.73 -12.37
CA ILE A 136 -8.44 -7.06 -13.60
C ILE A 136 -7.88 -5.68 -13.26
N GLY A 137 -6.73 -5.35 -13.82
CA GLY A 137 -6.10 -4.04 -13.72
C GLY A 137 -5.40 -3.78 -12.39
N ALA A 138 -5.21 -4.79 -11.53
CA ALA A 138 -4.66 -4.63 -10.19
C ALA A 138 -3.28 -3.93 -10.15
N MET A 139 -2.48 -4.08 -11.22
CA MET A 139 -1.16 -3.45 -11.37
C MET A 139 -0.94 -2.85 -12.77
N GLU A 140 -2.01 -2.59 -13.52
CA GLU A 140 -1.94 -2.03 -14.89
C GLU A 140 -1.21 -0.67 -14.92
N VAL A 141 -1.35 0.11 -13.84
CA VAL A 141 -0.75 1.42 -13.69
C VAL A 141 0.79 1.44 -13.78
N VAL A 142 1.42 0.30 -13.54
CA VAL A 142 2.88 0.09 -13.67
C VAL A 142 3.23 -0.88 -14.79
N GLY A 143 2.27 -1.22 -15.64
CA GLY A 143 2.46 -2.05 -16.84
C GLY A 143 2.58 -3.55 -16.55
N VAL A 144 2.20 -4.01 -15.35
CA VAL A 144 2.14 -5.45 -15.04
C VAL A 144 0.80 -5.99 -15.52
N VAL A 145 0.86 -7.06 -16.31
CA VAL A 145 -0.32 -7.71 -16.91
C VAL A 145 -1.05 -8.56 -15.88
N ASP A 146 -2.38 -8.65 -16.02
CA ASP A 146 -3.21 -9.50 -15.15
C ASP A 146 -2.71 -10.95 -15.11
N GLY A 147 -2.57 -11.50 -13.90
CA GLY A 147 -2.06 -12.84 -13.65
C GLY A 147 -0.53 -13.00 -13.77
N ASP A 148 0.22 -11.94 -14.09
CA ASP A 148 1.69 -12.00 -14.17
C ASP A 148 2.34 -11.82 -12.79
N GLU A 149 2.26 -12.85 -11.95
CA GLU A 149 2.84 -12.84 -10.60
C GLU A 149 4.35 -12.62 -10.61
N ASN A 150 5.06 -13.19 -11.60
CA ASN A 150 6.50 -13.05 -11.74
C ASN A 150 6.88 -11.63 -12.15
N GLY A 151 6.18 -11.06 -13.14
CA GLY A 151 6.37 -9.66 -13.54
C GLY A 151 6.09 -8.68 -12.41
N ALA A 152 5.08 -8.94 -11.57
CA ALA A 152 4.81 -8.16 -10.37
C ALA A 152 5.99 -8.17 -9.37
N LEU A 153 6.56 -9.35 -9.11
CA LEU A 153 7.70 -9.51 -8.20
C LEU A 153 8.98 -8.90 -8.79
N GLU A 154 9.24 -9.06 -10.08
CA GLU A 154 10.38 -8.43 -10.76
C GLU A 154 10.28 -6.90 -10.72
N TRP A 155 9.08 -6.36 -10.99
CA TRP A 155 8.80 -4.94 -10.85
C TRP A 155 9.06 -4.45 -9.42
N ALA A 156 8.53 -5.15 -8.42
CA ALA A 156 8.72 -4.78 -7.01
C ALA A 156 10.21 -4.78 -6.63
N ARG A 157 10.97 -5.83 -7.01
CA ARG A 157 12.42 -5.87 -6.78
C ARG A 157 13.11 -4.66 -7.40
N LYS A 158 12.80 -4.31 -8.65
CA LYS A 158 13.39 -3.16 -9.36
C LYS A 158 13.17 -1.84 -8.60
N VAL A 159 11.96 -1.58 -8.09
CA VAL A 159 11.66 -0.30 -7.42
C VAL A 159 12.16 -0.24 -5.97
N PHE A 160 12.13 -1.36 -5.24
CA PHE A 160 12.63 -1.43 -3.86
C PHE A 160 14.15 -1.54 -3.77
N LEU A 161 14.84 -2.04 -4.80
CA LEU A 161 16.31 -2.06 -4.86
C LEU A 161 16.91 -0.66 -4.73
N ARG A 162 16.20 0.36 -5.21
CA ARG A 162 16.60 1.78 -5.06
C ARG A 162 16.74 2.18 -3.58
N ARG A 163 16.01 1.51 -2.67
CA ARG A 163 15.95 1.75 -1.22
C ARG A 163 16.86 0.85 -0.40
N GLN A 164 17.67 0.00 -1.03
CA GLN A 164 18.55 -0.97 -0.33
C GLN A 164 19.58 -0.36 0.63
N ARG A 165 19.84 0.95 0.53
CA ARG A 165 20.74 1.65 1.46
C ARG A 165 20.15 1.73 2.86
N TRP A 166 18.83 1.69 2.99
CA TRP A 166 18.13 1.72 4.27
C TRP A 166 17.92 0.30 4.80
N GLN A 167 17.97 0.15 6.12
CA GLN A 167 17.65 -1.14 6.76
C GLN A 167 16.24 -1.61 6.38
N LEU A 168 15.27 -0.70 6.37
CA LEU A 168 13.91 -0.99 5.93
C LEU A 168 13.85 -1.52 4.48
N GLY A 169 14.61 -0.90 3.56
CA GLY A 169 14.64 -1.35 2.17
C GLY A 169 15.26 -2.75 2.01
N LYS A 170 16.28 -3.08 2.82
CA LYS A 170 16.84 -4.45 2.85
C LYS A 170 15.82 -5.47 3.34
N LEU A 171 15.14 -5.17 4.44
CA LEU A 171 14.08 -6.05 4.97
C LEU A 171 12.98 -6.29 3.95
N ILE A 172 12.56 -5.26 3.22
CA ILE A 172 11.58 -5.39 2.14
C ILE A 172 12.09 -6.31 1.03
N LEU A 173 13.34 -6.17 0.60
CA LEU A 173 13.94 -7.05 -0.41
C LEU A 173 14.00 -8.51 0.04
N ASP A 174 14.40 -8.75 1.30
CA ASP A 174 14.42 -10.09 1.88
C ASP A 174 13.00 -10.71 1.92
N CYS A 175 11.98 -9.89 2.21
CA CYS A 175 10.58 -10.33 2.17
C CYS A 175 10.12 -10.65 0.73
N LEU A 176 10.51 -9.84 -0.27
CA LEU A 176 10.21 -10.12 -1.68
C LEU A 176 10.90 -11.39 -2.18
N ASP A 177 12.12 -11.68 -1.71
CA ASP A 177 12.83 -12.93 -2.00
C ASP A 177 12.12 -14.14 -1.39
N ALA A 178 11.43 -13.98 -0.25
CA ALA A 178 10.62 -15.03 0.34
C ALA A 178 9.31 -15.28 -0.44
N LEU A 179 8.69 -14.25 -1.00
CA LEU A 179 7.46 -14.38 -1.80
C LEU A 179 7.67 -15.06 -3.16
N GLY A 180 8.88 -14.96 -3.72
CA GLY A 180 9.21 -15.57 -5.02
C GLY A 180 9.70 -17.02 -4.94
N LYS A 181 9.63 -17.66 -3.77
CA LYS A 181 10.01 -19.06 -3.55
C LYS A 181 8.76 -19.94 -3.48
#